data_AF-A0A961QQU0-F1
#
_entry.id   AF-A0A961QQU0-F1
#
_cell.length_a   1.000
_cell.length_b   1.000
_cell.length_c   1.000
_cell.angle_alpha   90.00
_cell.angle_beta   90.00
_cell.angle_gamma   90.00
#
_symmetry.space_group_name_H-M   'P 1'
#
loop_
_entity.id
_entity.type
_entity.pdbx_description
1 polymer ?
#
loop_
_entity_poly.entity_id
_entity_poly.type
_entity_poly.pdbx_seq_one_letter_code
_entity_poly.pdbx_strand_id
1 'polypeptide(L)'
;MVHWKLRGAGVLVASLLGSTAVWADVTPEEVWTSWSNSYQAFGYDVTVGSQDRAGDTLTLNDVVMTAETPDAISSMKIEALYLRDLGDGTVEVTTSETSDLETTAKAEDEEIHMVMQMRQKDMKAIVSGTPDNLAYDMTAPEIVIDMDQVVSNGETQPVKMQMTLL
;
A
#
# COMPACT_ATOMS: atom_id res chain seq x y z
N MET A 1 -21.53 -0.24 79.56
CA MET A 1 -20.49 0.46 78.76
C MET A 1 -19.58 -0.58 78.13
N VAL A 2 -19.75 -0.87 76.84
CA VAL A 2 -18.65 -1.03 75.86
C VAL A 2 -19.31 -0.77 74.50
N HIS A 3 -18.89 0.29 73.82
CA HIS A 3 -19.27 0.59 72.43
C HIS A 3 -18.29 -0.11 71.49
N TRP A 4 -18.78 -0.84 70.48
CA TRP A 4 -17.96 -1.24 69.34
C TRP A 4 -18.64 -0.76 68.04
N LYS A 5 -17.99 0.17 67.34
CA LYS A 5 -18.38 0.56 65.98
C LYS A 5 -17.71 -0.41 65.00
N LEU A 6 -18.50 -1.25 64.34
CA LEU A 6 -18.05 -1.99 63.15
C LEU A 6 -18.54 -1.24 61.92
N ARG A 7 -17.59 -0.64 61.20
CA ARG A 7 -17.76 -0.08 59.86
C ARG A 7 -17.35 -1.15 58.85
N GLY A 8 -18.09 -1.29 57.76
CA GLY A 8 -17.61 -1.88 56.51
C GLY A 8 -18.31 -3.16 56.06
N ALA A 9 -19.14 -3.03 55.03
CA ALA A 9 -19.53 -4.03 54.02
C ALA A 9 -20.68 -3.37 53.24
N GLY A 10 -20.74 -3.27 51.92
CA GLY A 10 -19.88 -3.63 50.81
C GLY A 10 -20.67 -3.21 49.57
N VAL A 11 -20.05 -2.49 48.64
CA VAL A 11 -20.64 -2.29 47.30
C VAL A 11 -19.63 -2.87 46.33
N LEU A 12 -20.02 -4.01 45.75
CA LEU A 12 -19.39 -4.63 44.61
C LEU A 12 -19.44 -3.63 43.46
N VAL A 13 -18.35 -2.93 43.20
CA VAL A 13 -18.18 -2.24 41.92
C VAL A 13 -17.89 -3.35 40.91
N ALA A 14 -18.93 -3.71 40.15
CA ALA A 14 -18.82 -4.60 39.02
C ALA A 14 -17.76 -4.04 38.07
N SER A 15 -16.62 -4.71 37.99
CA SER A 15 -15.62 -4.46 36.96
C SER A 15 -16.29 -4.75 35.63
N LEU A 16 -16.67 -3.69 34.91
CA LEU A 16 -16.91 -3.73 33.48
C LEU A 16 -15.59 -4.14 32.83
N LEU A 17 -15.34 -5.45 32.77
CA LEU A 17 -14.49 -6.03 31.74
C LEU A 17 -15.26 -5.82 30.44
N GLY A 18 -15.17 -4.59 29.91
CA GLY A 18 -15.44 -4.34 28.51
C GLY A 18 -14.54 -5.30 27.76
N SER A 19 -15.14 -6.31 27.14
CA SER A 19 -14.46 -7.14 26.17
C SER A 19 -13.93 -6.19 25.12
N THR A 20 -12.63 -5.86 25.17
CA THR A 20 -11.90 -5.47 23.98
C THR A 20 -11.83 -6.73 23.14
N ALA A 21 -12.95 -7.10 22.51
CA ALA A 21 -12.84 -7.73 21.21
C ALA A 21 -12.00 -6.72 20.44
N VAL A 22 -10.74 -7.07 20.18
CA VAL A 22 -9.95 -6.38 19.17
C VAL A 22 -10.72 -6.66 17.90
N TRP A 23 -11.67 -5.78 17.57
CA TRP A 23 -12.20 -5.70 16.23
C TRP A 23 -10.98 -5.40 15.38
N ALA A 24 -10.74 -6.28 14.40
CA ALA A 24 -9.62 -6.16 13.49
C ALA A 24 -10.00 -5.06 12.48
N ASP A 25 -9.97 -3.83 12.99
CA ASP A 25 -10.27 -2.62 12.27
C ASP A 25 -8.93 -2.02 11.81
N VAL A 26 -8.90 -1.57 10.55
CA VAL A 26 -7.78 -0.81 10.00
C VAL A 26 -8.25 0.50 9.42
N THR A 27 -7.43 1.53 9.63
CA THR A 27 -7.62 2.85 9.02
C THR A 27 -6.81 3.00 7.73
N PRO A 28 -7.19 3.93 6.82
CA PRO A 28 -6.37 4.24 5.64
C PRO A 28 -4.90 4.55 5.97
N GLU A 29 -4.66 5.29 7.05
CA GLU A 29 -3.31 5.65 7.50
C GLU A 29 -2.50 4.45 7.99
N GLU A 30 -3.14 3.51 8.70
CA GLU A 30 -2.48 2.28 9.16
C GLU A 30 -2.14 1.34 8.00
N VAL A 31 -3.05 1.20 7.02
CA VAL A 31 -2.79 0.42 5.80
C VAL A 31 -1.58 0.98 5.07
N TRP A 32 -1.57 2.30 4.81
CA TRP A 32 -0.44 2.94 4.14
C TRP A 32 0.87 2.79 4.94
N THR A 33 0.82 3.02 6.25
CA THR A 33 2.00 2.90 7.11
C THR A 33 2.56 1.48 7.10
N SER A 34 1.70 0.46 7.19
CA SER A 34 2.09 -0.95 7.13
C SER A 34 2.76 -1.30 5.80
N TRP A 35 2.20 -0.82 4.68
CA TRP A 35 2.80 -1.01 3.35
C TRP A 35 4.14 -0.32 3.21
N SER A 36 4.24 0.97 3.54
CA SER A 36 5.47 1.74 3.44
C SER A 36 6.59 1.12 4.27
N ASN A 37 6.30 0.74 5.51
CA ASN A 37 7.24 0.02 6.38
C ASN A 37 7.67 -1.32 5.78
N SER A 38 6.73 -2.08 5.20
CA SER A 38 7.03 -3.36 4.58
C SER A 38 7.95 -3.22 3.37
N TYR A 39 7.67 -2.26 2.47
CA TYR A 39 8.53 -1.99 1.31
C TYR A 39 9.93 -1.54 1.73
N GLN A 40 10.03 -0.63 2.71
CA GLN A 40 11.32 -0.21 3.27
C GLN A 40 12.09 -1.36 3.91
N ALA A 41 11.40 -2.26 4.63
CA ALA A 41 12.02 -3.45 5.21
C ALA A 41 12.55 -4.42 4.13
N PHE A 42 11.92 -4.46 2.95
CA PHE A 42 12.42 -5.20 1.78
C PHE A 42 13.52 -4.46 0.99
N GLY A 43 13.91 -3.25 1.42
CA GLY A 43 15.00 -2.48 0.81
C GLY A 43 14.56 -1.53 -0.30
N TYR A 44 13.25 -1.28 -0.45
CA TYR A 44 12.74 -0.27 -1.37
C TYR A 44 12.76 1.11 -0.71
N ASP A 45 13.12 2.13 -1.46
CA ASP A 45 12.83 3.52 -1.11
C ASP A 45 11.40 3.87 -1.55
N VAL A 46 10.63 4.51 -0.66
CA VAL A 46 9.24 4.89 -0.93
C VAL A 46 9.09 6.39 -0.69
N THR A 47 8.69 7.10 -1.74
CA THR A 47 8.39 8.54 -1.67
C THR A 47 6.96 8.81 -2.11
N VAL A 48 6.40 9.90 -1.60
CA VAL A 48 5.05 10.37 -1.93
C VAL A 48 5.14 11.86 -2.20
N GLY A 49 4.60 12.31 -3.34
CA GLY A 49 4.57 13.73 -3.70
C GLY A 49 3.66 14.54 -2.78
N SER A 50 2.43 14.08 -2.57
CA SER A 50 1.51 14.66 -1.58
C SER A 50 0.60 13.62 -0.93
N GLN A 51 0.17 13.92 0.29
CA GLN A 51 -0.79 13.13 1.04
C GLN A 51 -1.96 14.04 1.45
N ASP A 52 -3.14 13.75 0.93
CA ASP A 52 -4.32 14.60 1.03
C ASP A 52 -5.48 13.82 1.65
N ARG A 53 -6.12 14.39 2.68
CA ARG A 53 -7.29 13.80 3.35
C ARG A 53 -8.55 14.58 2.98
N ALA A 54 -9.53 13.88 2.41
CA ALA A 54 -10.83 14.44 2.07
C ALA A 54 -11.95 13.51 2.56
N GLY A 55 -12.62 13.89 3.67
CA GLY A 55 -13.66 13.08 4.27
C GLY A 55 -13.13 11.73 4.75
N ASP A 56 -13.70 10.65 4.20
CA ASP A 56 -13.34 9.26 4.48
C ASP A 56 -12.12 8.76 3.68
N THR A 57 -11.61 9.55 2.73
CA THR A 57 -10.59 9.10 1.78
C THR A 57 -9.24 9.77 2.03
N LEU A 58 -8.20 8.94 2.10
CA LEU A 58 -6.81 9.33 2.04
C LEU A 58 -6.29 9.13 0.61
N THR A 59 -5.78 10.20 0.00
CA THR A 59 -5.19 10.17 -1.33
C THR A 59 -3.68 10.37 -1.22
N LEU A 60 -2.91 9.51 -1.88
CA LEU A 60 -1.47 9.63 -2.04
C LEU A 60 -1.18 9.89 -3.51
N ASN A 61 -0.55 11.02 -3.82
CA ASN A 61 -0.21 11.39 -5.20
C ASN A 61 1.29 11.20 -5.45
N ASP A 62 1.62 10.82 -6.68
CA ASP A 62 2.99 10.60 -7.14
C ASP A 62 3.76 9.67 -6.18
N VAL A 63 3.20 8.48 -5.91
CA VAL A 63 3.87 7.46 -5.11
C VAL A 63 4.96 6.83 -5.98
N VAL A 64 6.21 6.91 -5.53
CA VAL A 64 7.35 6.33 -6.24
C VAL A 64 8.03 5.31 -5.34
N MET A 65 8.13 4.09 -5.84
CA MET A 65 8.88 3.00 -5.22
C MET A 65 10.15 2.74 -6.02
N THR A 66 11.31 2.78 -5.37
CA THR A 66 12.60 2.56 -6.03
C THR A 66 13.33 1.37 -5.41
N ALA A 67 13.89 0.51 -6.25
CA ALA A 67 14.84 -0.53 -5.84
C ALA A 67 16.17 -0.29 -6.55
N GLU A 68 17.26 -0.47 -5.81
CA GLU A 68 18.61 -0.37 -6.34
C GLU A 68 19.42 -1.62 -5.95
N THR A 69 20.10 -2.15 -6.96
CA THR A 69 21.08 -3.22 -6.84
C THR A 69 22.38 -2.76 -7.50
N PRO A 70 23.52 -3.45 -7.30
CA PRO A 70 24.77 -3.08 -7.96
C PRO A 70 24.67 -3.00 -9.50
N ASP A 71 23.76 -3.80 -10.08
CA ASP A 71 23.65 -3.98 -11.53
C ASP A 71 22.42 -3.28 -12.13
N ALA A 72 21.47 -2.81 -11.33
CA ALA A 72 20.24 -2.19 -11.83
C ALA A 72 19.56 -1.25 -10.83
N ILE A 73 18.92 -0.21 -11.37
CA ILE A 73 17.98 0.67 -10.66
C ILE A 73 16.62 0.53 -11.33
N SER A 74 15.58 0.30 -10.53
CA SER A 74 14.20 0.21 -11.01
C SER A 74 13.30 1.13 -10.19
N SER A 75 12.37 1.83 -10.84
CA SER A 75 11.38 2.66 -10.17
C SER A 75 9.99 2.39 -10.73
N MET A 76 9.00 2.33 -9.84
CA MET A 76 7.59 2.28 -10.19
C MET A 76 6.91 3.56 -9.69
N LYS A 77 6.26 4.27 -10.60
CA LYS A 77 5.46 5.45 -10.29
C LYS A 77 3.97 5.14 -10.44
N ILE A 78 3.23 5.40 -9.37
CA ILE A 78 1.78 5.37 -9.31
C ILE A 78 1.31 6.83 -9.19
N GLU A 79 0.48 7.29 -10.13
CA GLU A 79 0.02 8.69 -10.12
C GLU A 79 -0.85 8.99 -8.90
N ALA A 80 -1.77 8.08 -8.57
CA ALA A 80 -2.63 8.22 -7.40
C ALA A 80 -2.98 6.87 -6.77
N LEU A 81 -2.99 6.85 -5.45
CA LEU A 81 -3.52 5.76 -4.63
C LEU A 81 -4.61 6.33 -3.72
N TYR A 82 -5.78 5.73 -3.72
CA TYR A 82 -6.94 6.16 -2.94
C TYR A 82 -7.25 5.09 -1.91
N LEU A 83 -7.21 5.46 -0.63
CA LEU A 83 -7.54 4.61 0.49
C LEU A 83 -8.77 5.19 1.19
N ARG A 84 -9.93 4.60 0.96
CA ARG A 84 -11.21 5.04 1.51
C ARG A 84 -11.63 4.19 2.68
N ASP A 85 -11.85 4.82 3.83
CA ASP A 85 -12.46 4.19 4.99
C ASP A 85 -13.94 3.87 4.70
N LEU A 86 -14.34 2.61 4.85
CA LEU A 86 -15.73 2.18 4.64
C LEU A 86 -16.62 2.35 5.89
N GLY A 87 -16.03 2.72 7.03
CA GLY A 87 -16.72 2.96 8.30
C GLY A 87 -17.11 1.69 9.05
N ASP A 88 -16.68 0.52 8.58
CA ASP A 88 -16.92 -0.80 9.17
C ASP A 88 -15.63 -1.50 9.63
N GLY A 89 -14.52 -0.76 9.71
CA GLY A 89 -13.19 -1.28 10.05
C GLY A 89 -12.40 -1.79 8.84
N THR A 90 -12.91 -1.62 7.62
CA THR A 90 -12.22 -1.97 6.38
C THR A 90 -11.90 -0.74 5.51
N VAL A 91 -10.89 -0.89 4.66
CA VAL A 91 -10.42 0.16 3.75
C VAL A 91 -10.53 -0.33 2.32
N GLU A 92 -11.26 0.42 1.49
CA GLU A 92 -11.23 0.23 0.04
C GLU A 92 -10.00 0.92 -0.54
N VAL A 93 -9.26 0.19 -1.37
CA VAL A 93 -8.10 0.71 -2.11
C VAL A 93 -8.38 0.67 -3.59
N THR A 94 -8.19 1.81 -4.24
CA THR A 94 -8.13 1.95 -5.70
C THR A 94 -6.91 2.76 -6.09
N THR A 95 -6.55 2.76 -7.37
CA THR A 95 -5.36 3.46 -7.87
C THR A 95 -5.63 4.01 -9.27
N SER A 96 -4.75 4.89 -9.75
CA SER A 96 -4.77 5.39 -11.13
C SER A 96 -4.76 4.22 -12.12
N GLU A 97 -5.47 4.38 -13.24
CA GLU A 97 -5.58 3.32 -14.25
C GLU A 97 -4.24 3.00 -14.92
N THR A 98 -3.25 3.89 -14.78
CA THR A 98 -1.92 3.76 -15.32
C THR A 98 -0.86 3.86 -14.24
N SER A 99 0.25 3.15 -14.44
CA SER A 99 1.48 3.26 -13.65
C SER A 99 2.66 3.05 -14.56
N ASP A 100 3.74 3.80 -14.33
CA ASP A 100 4.95 3.71 -15.14
C ASP A 100 6.03 2.96 -14.37
N LEU A 101 6.68 2.01 -15.04
CA LEU A 101 7.81 1.25 -14.52
C LEU A 101 9.03 1.56 -15.39
N GLU A 102 10.08 2.07 -14.76
CA GLU A 102 11.34 2.40 -15.40
C GLU A 102 12.43 1.50 -14.81
N THR A 103 13.35 1.04 -15.65
CA THR A 103 14.49 0.24 -15.22
C THR A 103 15.71 0.58 -16.05
N THR A 104 16.80 0.91 -15.36
CA THR A 104 18.14 1.04 -15.93
C THR A 104 18.99 -0.10 -15.41
N ALA A 105 19.45 -0.97 -16.31
CA ALA A 105 20.29 -2.11 -15.98
C ALA A 105 21.64 -2.00 -16.70
N LYS A 106 22.70 -2.44 -16.03
CA LYS A 106 24.02 -2.63 -16.60
C LYS A 106 24.17 -4.09 -16.97
N ALA A 107 24.38 -4.37 -18.25
CA ALA A 107 24.66 -5.70 -18.76
C ALA A 107 26.04 -5.70 -19.41
N GLU A 108 27.00 -6.37 -18.79
CA GLU A 108 28.41 -6.35 -19.21
C GLU A 108 28.95 -4.91 -19.29
N ASP A 109 29.21 -4.40 -20.50
CA ASP A 109 29.69 -3.03 -20.76
C ASP A 109 28.58 -2.11 -21.32
N GLU A 110 27.32 -2.56 -21.33
CA GLU A 110 26.18 -1.85 -21.91
C GLU A 110 25.18 -1.38 -20.85
N GLU A 111 24.61 -0.19 -21.05
CA GLU A 111 23.47 0.30 -20.27
C GLU A 111 22.19 0.12 -21.09
N ILE A 112 21.22 -0.54 -20.46
CA ILE A 112 19.89 -0.81 -21.03
C ILE A 112 18.87 -0.08 -20.18
N HIS A 113 18.10 0.79 -20.83
CA HIS A 113 17.00 1.54 -20.23
C HIS A 113 15.67 1.07 -20.82
N MET A 114 14.75 0.71 -19.92
CA MET A 114 13.45 0.15 -20.24
C MET A 114 12.36 0.99 -19.57
N VAL A 115 11.33 1.33 -20.33
CA VAL A 115 10.12 1.98 -19.83
C VAL A 115 8.94 1.10 -20.19
N MET A 116 8.21 0.66 -19.18
CA MET A 116 7.00 -0.14 -19.29
C MET A 116 5.84 0.66 -18.71
N GLN A 117 4.69 0.57 -19.35
CA GLN A 117 3.45 1.12 -18.82
C GLN A 117 2.54 -0.03 -18.40
N MET A 118 2.10 0.00 -17.15
CA MET A 118 1.05 -0.87 -16.64
C MET A 118 -0.28 -0.15 -16.71
N ARG A 119 -1.29 -0.83 -17.26
CA ARG A 119 -2.68 -0.37 -17.34
C ARG A 119 -3.58 -1.35 -16.60
N GLN A 120 -4.41 -0.84 -15.72
CA GLN A 120 -5.26 -1.64 -14.84
C GLN A 120 -6.58 -0.93 -14.62
N LYS A 121 -7.65 -1.47 -15.18
CA LYS A 121 -8.97 -0.87 -15.11
C LYS A 121 -9.82 -1.57 -14.07
N ASP A 122 -10.61 -0.79 -13.32
CA ASP A 122 -11.55 -1.30 -12.32
C ASP A 122 -10.87 -2.14 -11.21
N MET A 123 -9.55 -1.95 -11.00
CA MET A 123 -8.83 -2.61 -9.91
C MET A 123 -9.28 -2.03 -8.56
N LYS A 124 -9.61 -2.93 -7.64
CA LYS A 124 -9.98 -2.59 -6.27
C LYS A 124 -9.51 -3.68 -5.31
N ALA A 125 -9.10 -3.27 -4.11
CA ALA A 125 -8.95 -4.18 -2.99
C ALA A 125 -9.76 -3.70 -1.78
N ILE A 126 -10.34 -4.61 -1.01
CA ILE A 126 -10.83 -4.34 0.35
C ILE A 126 -9.80 -4.90 1.33
N VAL A 127 -9.24 -4.01 2.15
CA VAL A 127 -8.24 -4.31 3.16
C VAL A 127 -8.93 -4.38 4.52
N SER A 128 -8.65 -5.44 5.27
CA SER A 128 -9.21 -5.69 6.61
C SER A 128 -8.14 -6.29 7.52
N GLY A 129 -8.42 -6.43 8.83
CA GLY A 129 -7.53 -7.12 9.76
C GLY A 129 -6.87 -6.17 10.76
N THR A 130 -5.59 -6.36 11.05
CA THR A 130 -4.84 -5.42 11.92
C THR A 130 -3.64 -4.88 11.16
N PRO A 131 -3.02 -3.77 11.61
CA PRO A 131 -1.85 -3.20 10.94
C PRO A 131 -0.69 -4.20 10.75
N ASP A 132 -0.56 -5.17 11.68
CA ASP A 132 0.46 -6.23 11.64
C ASP A 132 0.02 -7.50 10.87
N ASN A 133 -1.26 -7.60 10.51
CA ASN A 133 -1.85 -8.75 9.81
C ASN A 133 -3.02 -8.31 8.92
N LEU A 134 -2.67 -7.71 7.78
CA LEU A 134 -3.61 -7.25 6.78
C LEU A 134 -4.09 -8.42 5.90
N ALA A 135 -5.39 -8.47 5.63
CA ALA A 135 -6.03 -9.36 4.67
C ALA A 135 -6.61 -8.56 3.51
N TYR A 136 -6.61 -9.16 2.31
CA TYR A 136 -6.97 -8.49 1.07
C TYR A 136 -8.03 -9.31 0.32
N ASP A 137 -9.14 -8.66 -0.02
CA ASP A 137 -10.10 -9.13 -1.02
C ASP A 137 -9.95 -8.28 -2.28
N MET A 138 -9.36 -8.86 -3.33
CA MET A 138 -8.91 -8.12 -4.52
C MET A 138 -9.72 -8.50 -5.75
N THR A 139 -10.15 -7.48 -6.48
CA THR A 139 -10.69 -7.58 -7.84
C THR A 139 -9.75 -6.86 -8.79
N ALA A 140 -9.18 -7.59 -9.75
CA ALA A 140 -8.32 -7.06 -10.80
C ALA A 140 -8.74 -7.71 -12.13
N PRO A 141 -9.74 -7.16 -12.84
CA PRO A 141 -10.33 -7.81 -14.01
C PRO A 141 -9.37 -7.98 -15.17
N GLU A 142 -8.48 -7.01 -15.36
CA GLU A 142 -7.47 -7.01 -16.41
C GLU A 142 -6.29 -6.14 -15.98
N ILE A 143 -5.08 -6.66 -16.17
CA ILE A 143 -3.85 -5.89 -16.11
C ILE A 143 -3.14 -6.06 -17.45
N VAL A 144 -2.83 -4.96 -18.12
CA VAL A 144 -2.07 -4.94 -19.36
C VAL A 144 -0.74 -4.24 -19.11
N ILE A 145 0.35 -4.87 -19.54
CA ILE A 145 1.69 -4.30 -19.48
C ILE A 145 2.17 -4.11 -20.91
N ASP A 146 2.48 -2.88 -21.26
CA ASP A 146 2.98 -2.49 -22.58
C ASP A 146 4.44 -2.02 -22.49
N MET A 147 5.22 -2.39 -23.49
CA MET A 147 6.57 -1.86 -23.71
C MET A 147 6.76 -1.56 -25.19
N ASP A 148 6.94 -0.27 -25.49
CA ASP A 148 7.02 0.25 -26.86
C ASP A 148 8.45 0.52 -27.35
N GLN A 149 9.40 0.63 -26.42
CA GLN A 149 10.79 0.94 -26.75
C GLN A 149 11.75 0.48 -25.66
N VAL A 150 12.97 0.21 -26.09
CA VAL A 150 14.13 0.01 -25.22
C VAL A 150 15.22 0.95 -25.72
N VAL A 151 15.94 1.60 -24.80
CA VAL A 151 17.13 2.38 -25.14
C VAL A 151 18.35 1.57 -24.73
N SER A 152 19.25 1.30 -25.67
CA SER A 152 20.51 0.59 -25.42
C SER A 152 21.64 1.38 -26.05
N ASN A 153 22.70 1.65 -25.27
CA ASN A 153 23.85 2.48 -25.71
C ASN A 153 23.44 3.85 -26.28
N GLY A 154 22.34 4.43 -25.78
CA GLY A 154 21.78 5.71 -26.24
C GLY A 154 20.97 5.64 -27.55
N GLU A 155 20.81 4.46 -28.14
CA GLU A 155 19.98 4.24 -29.32
C GLU A 155 18.60 3.67 -28.93
N THR A 156 17.54 4.33 -29.39
CA THR A 156 16.15 3.85 -29.21
C THR A 156 15.85 2.74 -30.21
N GLN A 157 15.49 1.58 -29.69
CA GLN A 157 15.06 0.43 -30.46
C GLN A 157 13.55 0.24 -30.26
N PRO A 158 12.75 0.23 -31.34
CA PRO A 158 11.33 -0.04 -31.23
C PRO A 158 11.13 -1.50 -30.82
N VAL A 159 10.39 -1.69 -29.73
CA VAL A 159 9.97 -3.01 -29.26
C VAL A 159 8.46 -2.97 -29.13
N LYS A 160 7.75 -4.05 -29.44
CA LYS A 160 6.32 -4.13 -29.13
C LYS A 160 6.08 -5.38 -28.36
N MET A 161 5.99 -5.24 -27.04
CA MET A 161 5.54 -6.29 -26.16
C MET A 161 4.28 -5.83 -25.45
N GLN A 162 3.27 -6.68 -25.46
CA GLN A 162 2.08 -6.53 -24.67
C GLN A 162 1.83 -7.86 -23.95
N MET A 163 1.59 -7.78 -22.65
CA MET A 163 1.20 -8.92 -21.84
C MET A 163 -0.09 -8.56 -21.11
N THR A 164 -1.07 -9.46 -21.18
CA THR A 164 -2.34 -9.33 -20.45
C THR A 164 -2.41 -10.43 -19.39
N LEU A 165 -2.74 -10.04 -18.17
CA LEU A 165 -2.99 -10.93 -17.04
C LEU A 165 -4.50 -10.93 -16.74
N LEU A 166 -5.07 -12.12 -16.55
CA LEU A 166 -6.50 -12.38 -16.32
C LEU A 166 -6.71 -13.22 -15.06
#